data_AF-A0A1V6TSH3-F1
#
_entry.id   AF-A0A1V6TSH3-F1
#
_cell.length_a   1.000
_cell.length_b   1.000
_cell.length_c   1.000
_cell.angle_alpha   90.00
_cell.angle_beta   90.00
_cell.angle_gamma   90.00
#
_symmetry.space_group_name_H-M   'P 1'
#
loop_
_entity.id
_entity.type
_entity.pdbx_description
1 polymer ?
#
loop_
_entity_poly.entity_id
_entity_poly.type
_entity_poly.pdbx_seq_one_letter_code
_entity_poly.pdbx_strand_id
1 'polypeptide(L)'
;MTESESEKASAGSIRATIETEIRKLDDHTHWRCRAVTVSPRDTNRIRIACRDEAEHQLVKKVAEAKIGAGARVLRDELYPIKVDSVKRTAVLDENHEILTGAAAALGEENETTVAKMTWLSSKETAKPYGSMVVYLTKGTDARRLLVDGYFHVGGESGTTSVFEYRPRPVQCYNCQEIGHKAFQCKKIQKCAKCSTEGHHHSRCDHTVP
;
A
#
# COMPACT_ATOMS: atom_id res chain seq x y z
N MET A 1 -6.68 -43.63 -13.26
CA MET A 1 -7.01 -42.71 -14.38
C MET A 1 -6.77 -41.32 -13.85
N THR A 2 -5.70 -40.70 -14.32
CA THR A 2 -5.06 -39.50 -13.75
C THR A 2 -5.94 -38.28 -13.95
N GLU A 3 -6.29 -37.65 -12.82
CA GLU A 3 -6.95 -36.35 -12.75
C GLU A 3 -6.12 -35.28 -13.46
N SER A 4 -6.82 -34.42 -14.19
CA SER A 4 -6.28 -33.32 -14.99
C SER A 4 -5.41 -32.38 -14.14
N GLU A 5 -4.10 -32.42 -14.38
CA GLU A 5 -3.19 -31.36 -13.95
C GLU A 5 -3.64 -30.05 -14.61
N SER A 6 -4.21 -29.13 -13.83
CA SER A 6 -4.43 -27.77 -14.29
C SER A 6 -3.07 -27.18 -14.67
N GLU A 7 -2.81 -27.02 -15.97
CA GLU A 7 -1.60 -26.37 -16.48
C GLU A 7 -1.48 -24.98 -15.84
N LYS A 8 -0.59 -24.85 -14.86
CA LYS A 8 -0.35 -23.57 -14.18
C LYS A 8 0.22 -22.59 -15.20
N ALA A 9 -0.50 -21.50 -15.46
CA ALA A 9 -0.12 -20.51 -16.46
C ALA A 9 1.26 -19.90 -16.17
N SER A 10 2.23 -20.17 -17.03
CA SER A 10 3.58 -19.59 -16.93
C SER A 10 3.56 -18.10 -17.30
N ALA A 11 4.52 -17.33 -16.76
CA ALA A 11 4.66 -15.90 -17.09
C ALA A 11 4.80 -15.65 -18.61
N GLY A 12 5.38 -16.61 -19.34
CA GLY A 12 5.51 -16.56 -20.79
C GLY A 12 4.18 -16.75 -21.52
N SER A 13 3.36 -17.73 -21.09
CA SER A 13 2.02 -17.96 -21.65
C SER A 13 1.11 -16.76 -21.45
N ILE A 14 1.11 -16.21 -20.23
CA ILE A 14 0.37 -14.99 -19.87
C ILE A 14 0.76 -13.81 -20.76
N ARG A 15 2.06 -13.60 -20.95
CA ARG A 15 2.58 -12.52 -21.80
C ARG A 15 2.07 -12.67 -23.23
N ALA A 16 2.19 -13.86 -23.81
CA ALA A 16 1.78 -14.13 -25.18
C ALA A 16 0.28 -13.88 -25.37
N THR A 17 -0.55 -14.35 -24.44
CA THR A 17 -2.01 -14.15 -24.48
C THR A 17 -2.37 -12.66 -24.46
N ILE A 18 -1.81 -11.90 -23.52
CA ILE A 18 -2.13 -10.46 -23.41
C ILE A 18 -1.62 -9.67 -24.59
N GLU A 19 -0.39 -9.92 -25.05
CA GLU A 19 0.13 -9.25 -26.24
C GLU A 19 -0.69 -9.55 -27.49
N THR A 20 -1.14 -10.80 -27.66
CA THR A 20 -1.99 -11.19 -28.79
C THR A 20 -3.33 -10.48 -28.76
N GLU A 21 -3.95 -10.38 -27.60
CA GLU A 21 -5.27 -9.75 -27.47
C GLU A 21 -5.19 -8.23 -27.57
N ILE A 22 -4.15 -7.60 -27.02
CA ILE A 22 -3.98 -6.14 -27.15
C ILE A 22 -3.61 -5.77 -28.59
N ARG A 23 -2.80 -6.56 -29.29
CA ARG A 23 -2.50 -6.31 -30.71
C ARG A 23 -3.70 -6.44 -31.65
N LYS A 24 -4.78 -7.09 -31.22
CA LYS A 24 -6.05 -7.16 -31.98
C LYS A 24 -6.87 -5.87 -31.86
N LEU A 25 -6.52 -4.97 -30.94
CA LEU A 25 -7.17 -3.69 -30.78
C LEU A 25 -6.50 -2.66 -31.70
N ASP A 26 -7.31 -1.78 -32.30
CA ASP A 26 -6.84 -0.72 -33.18
C ASP A 26 -5.74 0.12 -32.46
N ASP A 27 -4.72 0.53 -33.22
CA ASP A 27 -3.52 1.28 -32.78
C ASP A 27 -2.47 0.54 -31.91
N HIS A 28 -2.61 -0.76 -31.64
CA HIS A 28 -1.72 -1.49 -30.73
C HIS A 28 -0.89 -2.62 -31.38
N THR A 29 -0.71 -2.59 -32.71
CA THR A 29 -0.06 -3.66 -33.51
C THR A 29 1.36 -4.04 -33.05
N HIS A 30 2.12 -3.09 -32.49
CA HIS A 30 3.46 -3.32 -31.95
C HIS A 30 3.53 -3.36 -30.42
N TRP A 31 2.38 -3.43 -29.75
CA TRP A 31 2.33 -3.42 -28.30
C TRP A 31 3.01 -4.67 -27.70
N ARG A 32 3.71 -4.45 -26.59
CA ARG A 32 4.43 -5.48 -25.82
C ARG A 32 4.27 -5.23 -24.33
N CYS A 33 4.10 -6.30 -23.58
CA CYS A 33 4.05 -6.24 -22.12
C CYS A 33 5.39 -5.72 -21.60
N ARG A 34 5.37 -4.74 -20.68
CA ARG A 34 6.60 -4.22 -20.06
C ARG A 34 7.23 -5.24 -19.12
N ALA A 35 6.45 -5.81 -18.22
CA ALA A 35 6.88 -6.88 -17.33
C ALA A 35 5.69 -7.73 -16.91
N VAL A 36 5.90 -9.04 -16.83
CA VAL A 36 4.96 -10.01 -16.28
C VAL A 36 5.71 -10.83 -15.24
N THR A 37 5.20 -10.86 -14.02
CA THR A 37 5.77 -11.64 -12.91
C THR A 37 4.67 -12.52 -12.31
N VAL A 38 5.03 -13.75 -11.94
CA VAL A 38 4.15 -14.69 -11.24
C VAL A 38 4.68 -14.84 -9.83
N SER A 39 3.82 -14.72 -8.83
CA SER A 39 4.24 -14.80 -7.43
C SER A 39 4.77 -16.21 -7.09
N PRO A 40 5.97 -16.35 -6.52
CA PRO A 40 6.50 -17.65 -6.10
C PRO A 40 5.66 -18.32 -5.01
N ARG A 41 4.94 -17.51 -4.22
CA ARG A 41 4.09 -17.99 -3.11
C ARG A 41 2.69 -18.39 -3.55
N ASP A 42 2.28 -17.97 -4.75
CA ASP A 42 0.90 -18.09 -5.21
C ASP A 42 0.90 -18.06 -6.74
N THR A 43 0.93 -19.23 -7.37
CA THR A 43 1.05 -19.34 -8.84
C THR A 43 -0.15 -18.74 -9.58
N ASN A 44 -1.27 -18.55 -8.89
CA ASN A 44 -2.45 -17.88 -9.44
C ASN A 44 -2.35 -16.35 -9.37
N ARG A 45 -1.37 -15.79 -8.64
CA ARG A 45 -1.17 -14.34 -8.54
C ARG A 45 -0.15 -13.88 -9.57
N ILE A 46 -0.69 -13.29 -10.62
CA ILE A 46 0.04 -12.72 -11.75
C ILE A 46 0.13 -11.20 -11.54
N ARG A 47 1.22 -10.59 -11.97
CA ARG A 47 1.53 -9.16 -11.84
C ARG A 47 2.02 -8.63 -13.17
N ILE A 48 1.38 -7.58 -13.70
CA ILE A 48 1.69 -7.02 -15.03
C ILE A 48 1.92 -5.52 -14.91
N ALA A 49 3.07 -5.04 -15.39
CA ALA A 49 3.41 -3.61 -15.38
C ALA A 49 2.95 -2.92 -16.66
N CYS A 50 2.37 -1.72 -16.53
CA CYS A 50 1.85 -0.88 -17.62
C CYS A 50 2.58 0.48 -17.64
N ARG A 51 2.52 1.22 -18.76
CA ARG A 51 3.23 2.51 -18.93
C ARG A 51 2.36 3.71 -18.53
N ASP A 52 1.05 3.64 -18.76
CA ASP A 52 0.10 4.74 -18.49
C ASP A 52 -1.30 4.23 -18.06
N GLU A 53 -2.24 5.16 -17.79
CA GLU A 53 -3.66 4.85 -17.40
C GLU A 53 -4.43 4.11 -18.48
N ALA A 54 -4.34 4.55 -19.72
CA ALA A 54 -5.08 3.94 -20.81
C ALA A 54 -4.63 2.49 -21.02
N GLU A 55 -3.31 2.24 -21.04
CA GLU A 55 -2.73 0.92 -21.17
C GLU A 55 -3.10 0.03 -19.98
N HIS A 56 -3.08 0.55 -18.74
CA HIS A 56 -3.49 -0.25 -17.60
C HIS A 56 -4.94 -0.71 -17.66
N GLN A 57 -5.87 0.21 -17.96
CA GLN A 57 -7.29 -0.14 -18.06
C GLN A 57 -7.52 -1.18 -19.16
N LEU A 58 -6.77 -1.07 -20.27
CA LEU A 58 -6.80 -2.03 -21.36
C LEU A 58 -6.28 -3.41 -20.94
N VAL A 59 -5.08 -3.46 -20.36
CA VAL A 59 -4.43 -4.69 -19.89
C VAL A 59 -5.27 -5.35 -18.80
N LYS A 60 -5.86 -4.57 -17.89
CA LYS A 60 -6.77 -5.05 -16.84
C LYS A 60 -7.98 -5.76 -17.43
N LYS A 61 -8.69 -5.13 -18.37
CA LYS A 61 -9.84 -5.74 -19.06
C LYS A 61 -9.47 -7.04 -19.76
N VAL A 62 -8.35 -7.05 -20.49
CA VAL A 62 -7.87 -8.24 -21.23
C VAL A 62 -7.46 -9.36 -20.27
N ALA A 63 -6.73 -9.04 -19.20
CA ALA A 63 -6.28 -10.02 -18.23
C ALA A 63 -7.44 -10.64 -17.45
N GLU A 64 -8.41 -9.84 -16.99
CA GLU A 64 -9.61 -10.33 -16.31
C GLU A 64 -10.43 -11.26 -17.23
N ALA A 65 -10.56 -10.91 -18.51
CA ALA A 65 -11.33 -11.70 -19.48
C ALA A 65 -10.64 -13.02 -19.89
N LYS A 66 -9.31 -13.07 -19.95
CA LYS A 66 -8.58 -14.18 -20.61
C LYS A 66 -7.78 -15.07 -19.67
N ILE A 67 -7.42 -14.57 -18.49
CA ILE A 67 -6.60 -15.32 -17.54
C ILE A 67 -7.45 -15.83 -16.37
N GLY A 68 -8.58 -15.18 -16.08
CA GLY A 68 -9.52 -15.58 -15.05
C GLY A 68 -9.31 -14.86 -13.71
N ALA A 69 -10.18 -15.16 -12.74
CA ALA A 69 -10.39 -14.41 -11.49
C ALA A 69 -9.18 -14.30 -10.52
N GLY A 70 -7.99 -14.78 -10.90
CA GLY A 70 -6.73 -14.65 -10.14
C GLY A 70 -5.74 -13.62 -10.71
N ALA A 71 -5.93 -13.15 -11.95
CA ALA A 71 -5.01 -12.22 -12.59
C ALA A 71 -5.11 -10.82 -11.96
N ARG A 72 -4.01 -10.35 -11.36
CA ARG A 72 -3.91 -8.97 -10.86
C ARG A 72 -3.01 -8.15 -11.76
N VAL A 73 -3.60 -7.40 -12.68
CA VAL A 73 -2.86 -6.38 -13.40
C VAL A 73 -2.44 -5.33 -12.39
N LEU A 74 -1.13 -5.12 -12.26
CA LEU A 74 -0.64 -4.13 -11.31
C LEU A 74 -0.72 -2.76 -11.98
N ARG A 75 -1.55 -1.92 -11.40
CA ARG A 75 -1.30 -0.48 -11.32
C ARG A 75 -1.70 0.05 -9.95
N ASP A 76 -1.60 -0.78 -8.94
CA ASP A 76 -1.70 -0.31 -7.56
C ASP A 76 -0.37 0.32 -7.12
N GLU A 77 0.32 1.07 -7.99
CA GLU A 77 1.05 2.23 -7.48
C GLU A 77 -0.03 3.24 -7.09
N LEU A 78 -0.64 2.97 -5.94
CA LEU A 78 -1.32 4.00 -5.20
C LEU A 78 -0.31 5.14 -5.05
N TYR A 79 -0.77 6.36 -5.29
CA TYR A 79 0.08 7.54 -5.19
C TYR A 79 -0.16 8.15 -3.81
N PRO A 80 0.70 7.84 -2.80
CA PRO A 80 0.49 8.33 -1.47
C PRO A 80 0.89 9.81 -1.39
N ILE A 81 0.00 10.61 -0.84
CA ILE A 81 0.30 11.95 -0.39
C ILE A 81 0.14 12.01 1.12
N LYS A 82 1.03 12.75 1.79
CA LYS A 82 0.90 13.06 3.19
C LYS A 82 0.08 14.33 3.32
N VAL A 83 -0.90 14.33 4.22
CA VAL A 83 -1.70 15.51 4.56
C VAL A 83 -1.49 15.80 6.04
N ASP A 84 -0.96 16.98 6.34
CA ASP A 84 -0.74 17.48 7.70
C ASP A 84 -1.85 18.46 8.09
N SER A 85 -1.97 18.71 9.40
CA SER A 85 -2.96 19.63 9.97
C SER A 85 -4.40 19.24 9.69
N VAL A 86 -4.70 17.94 9.69
CA VAL A 86 -6.04 17.40 9.48
C VAL A 86 -6.79 17.29 10.79
N LYS A 87 -8.04 17.76 10.83
CA LYS A 87 -8.91 17.65 11.99
C LYS A 87 -9.30 16.20 12.25
N ARG A 88 -9.05 15.73 13.47
CA ARG A 88 -9.26 14.34 13.89
C ARG A 88 -10.71 13.88 13.66
N THR A 89 -11.68 14.68 14.08
CA THR A 89 -13.11 14.33 14.03
C THR A 89 -13.68 14.29 12.61
N ALA A 90 -12.98 14.84 11.62
CA ALA A 90 -13.39 14.78 10.22
C ALA A 90 -13.02 13.45 9.55
N VAL A 91 -12.10 12.67 10.15
CA VAL A 91 -11.56 11.44 9.56
C VAL A 91 -11.73 10.24 10.47
N LEU A 92 -11.66 10.43 11.79
CA LEU A 92 -11.71 9.37 12.78
C LEU A 92 -12.99 9.43 13.62
N ASP A 93 -13.48 8.25 14.00
CA ASP A 93 -14.54 8.08 14.98
C ASP A 93 -14.03 8.11 16.44
N GLU A 94 -14.94 7.89 17.38
CA GLU A 94 -14.65 7.81 18.82
C GLU A 94 -13.69 6.66 19.17
N ASN A 95 -13.72 5.56 18.39
CA ASN A 95 -12.84 4.40 18.53
C ASN A 95 -11.47 4.59 17.86
N HIS A 96 -11.23 5.76 17.27
CA HIS A 96 -10.01 6.10 16.54
C HIS A 96 -9.82 5.25 15.27
N GLU A 97 -10.91 4.75 14.71
CA GLU A 97 -10.96 4.12 13.41
C GLU A 97 -11.37 5.14 12.34
N ILE A 98 -11.03 4.84 11.08
CA ILE A 98 -11.39 5.74 9.98
C ILE A 98 -12.89 5.64 9.74
N LEU A 99 -13.57 6.78 9.67
CA LEU A 99 -15.01 6.86 9.43
C LEU A 99 -15.39 6.12 8.16
N THR A 100 -16.46 5.32 8.24
CA THR A 100 -17.03 4.63 7.09
C THR A 100 -17.46 5.65 6.03
N GLY A 101 -16.97 5.49 4.80
CA GLY A 101 -17.25 6.41 3.70
C GLY A 101 -16.35 7.65 3.63
N ALA A 102 -15.44 7.87 4.58
CA ALA A 102 -14.53 9.02 4.56
C ALA A 102 -13.69 9.10 3.27
N ALA A 103 -13.24 7.95 2.74
CA ALA A 103 -12.47 7.94 1.49
C ALA A 103 -13.30 8.47 0.30
N ALA A 104 -14.60 8.13 0.24
CA ALA A 104 -15.47 8.61 -0.82
C ALA A 104 -15.78 10.10 -0.67
N ALA A 105 -16.13 10.55 0.55
CA ALA A 105 -16.42 11.95 0.85
C ALA A 105 -15.22 12.86 0.57
N LEU A 106 -14.03 12.48 1.02
CA LEU A 106 -12.80 13.25 0.75
C LEU A 106 -12.39 13.19 -0.73
N GLY A 107 -12.70 12.08 -1.41
CA GLY A 107 -12.52 11.99 -2.85
C GLY A 107 -13.38 12.99 -3.60
N GLU A 108 -14.66 13.09 -3.24
CA GLU A 108 -15.59 14.06 -3.81
C GLU A 108 -15.17 15.51 -3.53
N GLU A 109 -14.83 15.82 -2.28
CA GLU A 109 -14.41 17.18 -1.85
C GLU A 109 -13.14 17.68 -2.58
N ASN A 110 -12.28 16.76 -3.04
CA ASN A 110 -11.02 17.09 -3.71
C ASN A 110 -11.00 16.77 -5.20
N GLU A 111 -12.14 16.40 -5.79
CA GLU A 111 -12.25 15.97 -7.19
C GLU A 111 -11.23 14.88 -7.55
N THR A 112 -11.11 13.86 -6.70
CA THR A 112 -10.17 12.75 -6.88
C THR A 112 -10.76 11.41 -6.44
N THR A 113 -10.02 10.33 -6.66
CA THR A 113 -10.41 8.99 -6.24
C THR A 113 -9.43 8.47 -5.18
N VAL A 114 -9.89 8.43 -3.94
CA VAL A 114 -9.13 7.90 -2.80
C VAL A 114 -9.35 6.39 -2.69
N ALA A 115 -8.28 5.62 -2.81
CA ALA A 115 -8.33 4.16 -2.69
C ALA A 115 -8.34 3.71 -1.22
N LYS A 116 -7.52 4.35 -0.39
CA LYS A 116 -7.42 4.08 1.04
C LYS A 116 -6.80 5.26 1.76
N MET A 117 -6.92 5.27 3.08
CA MET A 117 -6.31 6.29 3.94
C MET A 117 -5.70 5.66 5.18
N THR A 118 -4.78 6.36 5.82
CA THR A 118 -4.16 5.90 7.07
C THR A 118 -3.81 7.09 7.94
N TRP A 119 -4.25 7.09 9.18
CA TRP A 119 -3.86 8.08 10.17
C TRP A 119 -2.44 7.81 10.70
N LEU A 120 -1.59 8.83 10.78
CA LEU A 120 -0.18 8.72 11.18
C LEU A 120 0.08 9.18 12.63
N SER A 121 -0.68 10.16 13.12
CA SER A 121 -0.45 10.71 14.45
C SER A 121 -0.89 9.74 15.55
N SER A 122 -0.28 9.87 16.74
CA SER A 122 -0.66 9.05 17.90
C SER A 122 -2.15 9.21 18.21
N LYS A 123 -2.83 8.07 18.35
CA LYS A 123 -4.25 8.01 18.73
C LYS A 123 -4.44 8.32 20.21
N GLU A 124 -3.42 8.09 21.04
CA GLU A 124 -3.46 8.27 22.50
C GLU A 124 -3.41 9.74 22.92
N THR A 125 -2.74 10.59 22.13
CA THR A 125 -2.73 12.03 22.41
C THR A 125 -4.03 12.70 21.95
N ALA A 126 -4.67 13.46 22.85
CA ALA A 126 -5.92 14.20 22.60
C ALA A 126 -5.75 15.44 21.69
N LYS A 127 -4.76 15.45 20.79
CA LYS A 127 -4.57 16.57 19.87
C LYS A 127 -5.74 16.60 18.86
N PRO A 128 -6.36 17.77 18.64
CA PRO A 128 -7.48 17.90 17.70
C PRO A 128 -7.04 17.77 16.24
N TYR A 129 -5.75 18.01 15.96
CA TYR A 129 -5.15 17.91 14.62
C TYR A 129 -4.04 16.86 14.57
N GLY A 130 -3.88 16.26 13.40
CA GLY A 130 -2.81 15.33 13.11
C GLY A 130 -2.51 15.17 11.63
N SER A 131 -1.74 14.14 11.31
CA SER A 131 -1.29 13.83 9.96
C SER A 131 -1.89 12.52 9.49
N MET A 132 -2.15 12.43 8.19
CA MET A 132 -2.61 11.22 7.54
C MET A 132 -1.93 11.01 6.19
N VAL A 133 -2.10 9.82 5.63
CA VAL A 133 -1.73 9.47 4.27
C VAL A 133 -3.00 9.18 3.49
N VAL A 134 -3.12 9.80 2.33
CA VAL A 134 -4.17 9.54 1.36
C VAL A 134 -3.55 8.83 0.17
N TYR A 135 -4.11 7.70 -0.21
CA TYR A 135 -3.63 6.89 -1.32
C TYR A 135 -4.57 7.09 -2.50
N LEU A 136 -4.09 7.77 -3.54
CA LEU A 136 -4.87 8.09 -4.74
C LEU A 136 -4.68 7.02 -5.81
N THR A 137 -5.69 6.81 -6.63
CA THR A 137 -5.61 5.88 -7.77
C THR A 137 -4.95 6.51 -9.00
N LYS A 138 -5.00 7.85 -9.11
CA LYS A 138 -4.47 8.62 -10.24
C LYS A 138 -3.26 9.45 -9.82
N GLY A 139 -2.14 9.25 -10.51
CA GLY A 139 -0.91 9.99 -10.25
C GLY A 139 -0.97 11.46 -10.70
N THR A 140 -1.85 11.78 -11.65
CA THR A 140 -2.15 13.17 -12.05
C THR A 140 -2.73 13.96 -10.89
N ASP A 141 -3.69 13.36 -10.19
CA ASP A 141 -4.38 14.01 -9.07
C ASP A 141 -3.40 14.17 -7.90
N ALA A 142 -2.58 13.16 -7.62
CA ALA A 142 -1.52 13.26 -6.63
C ALA A 142 -0.54 14.39 -6.93
N ARG A 143 -0.07 14.52 -8.19
CA ARG A 143 0.81 15.61 -8.59
C ARG A 143 0.12 16.97 -8.47
N ARG A 144 -1.13 17.09 -8.89
CA ARG A 144 -1.93 18.32 -8.75
C ARG A 144 -2.01 18.72 -7.27
N LEU A 145 -2.45 17.83 -6.40
CA LEU A 145 -2.60 18.10 -4.97
C LEU A 145 -1.26 18.43 -4.28
N LEU A 146 -0.14 17.87 -4.75
CA LEU A 146 1.20 18.22 -4.25
C LEU A 146 1.67 19.60 -4.73
N VAL A 147 1.30 20.02 -5.94
CA VAL A 147 1.60 21.36 -6.48
C VAL A 147 0.72 22.41 -5.83
N ASP A 148 -0.58 22.13 -5.70
CA ASP A 148 -1.56 23.00 -5.04
C ASP A 148 -1.19 23.22 -3.56
N GLY A 149 -0.62 22.20 -2.91
CA GLY A 149 -0.11 22.29 -1.54
C GLY A 149 -1.17 22.09 -0.45
N TYR A 150 -2.41 21.79 -0.82
CA TYR A 150 -3.52 21.58 0.11
C TYR A 150 -4.42 20.41 -0.28
N PHE A 151 -5.19 19.92 0.71
CA PHE A 151 -6.20 18.87 0.57
C PHE A 151 -7.37 19.18 1.51
N HIS A 152 -8.57 19.27 0.97
CA HIS A 152 -9.79 19.57 1.72
C HIS A 152 -10.22 18.38 2.58
N VAL A 153 -10.59 18.65 3.83
CA VAL A 153 -11.05 17.65 4.79
C VAL A 153 -12.17 18.22 5.65
N GLY A 154 -13.41 17.89 5.31
CA GLY A 154 -14.59 18.24 6.11
C GLY A 154 -14.79 19.74 6.24
N GLY A 155 -14.56 20.49 5.15
CA GLY A 155 -14.66 21.95 5.08
C GLY A 155 -13.43 22.72 5.57
N GLU A 156 -12.44 22.03 6.17
CA GLU A 156 -11.12 22.59 6.46
C GLU A 156 -10.11 22.13 5.40
N SER A 157 -8.86 22.61 5.44
CA SER A 157 -7.81 22.19 4.52
C SER A 157 -6.54 21.82 5.27
N GLY A 158 -5.97 20.65 4.93
CA GLY A 158 -4.65 20.24 5.39
C GLY A 158 -3.58 20.53 4.34
N THR A 159 -2.32 20.64 4.77
CA THR A 159 -1.19 20.89 3.86
C THR A 159 -0.65 19.57 3.29
N THR A 160 -0.43 19.51 1.98
CA THR A 160 0.05 18.30 1.32
C THR A 160 1.57 18.27 1.21
N SER A 161 2.15 17.07 1.30
CA SER A 161 3.57 16.83 1.01
C SER A 161 3.78 15.41 0.48
N VAL A 162 4.94 15.17 -0.13
CA VAL A 162 5.29 13.83 -0.62
C VAL A 162 5.34 12.86 0.55
N PHE A 163 4.63 11.73 0.43
CA PHE A 163 4.75 10.68 1.42
C PHE A 163 6.00 9.84 1.19
N GLU A 164 7.01 10.05 2.02
CA GLU A 164 8.19 9.20 2.06
C GLU A 164 7.93 7.98 2.95
N TYR A 165 7.89 6.79 2.35
CA TYR A 165 7.94 5.57 3.15
C TYR A 165 9.33 5.45 3.79
N ARG A 166 9.40 5.71 5.10
CA ARG A 166 10.61 5.48 5.90
C ARG A 166 10.47 4.13 6.60
N PRO A 167 11.03 3.04 6.05
CA PRO A 167 11.04 1.77 6.75
C PRO A 167 11.78 1.97 8.08
N ARG A 168 11.07 1.76 9.19
CA ARG A 168 11.75 1.74 10.49
C ARG A 168 12.72 0.57 10.49
N PRO A 169 13.95 0.75 10.98
CA PRO A 169 14.86 -0.36 11.16
C PRO A 169 14.18 -1.45 11.98
N VAL A 170 14.27 -2.69 11.53
CA VAL A 170 13.66 -3.82 12.24
C VAL A 170 14.42 -4.02 13.54
N GLN A 171 13.85 -3.57 14.65
CA GLN A 171 14.39 -3.84 15.99
C GLN A 171 13.95 -5.24 16.44
N CYS A 172 14.90 -6.00 16.94
CA CYS A 172 14.67 -7.28 17.57
C CYS A 172 14.25 -7.06 19.02
N TYR A 173 12.98 -7.31 19.35
CA TYR A 173 12.49 -7.18 20.73
C TYR A 173 13.08 -8.20 21.72
N ASN A 174 13.85 -9.19 21.25
CA ASN A 174 14.56 -10.12 22.13
C ASN A 174 15.91 -9.55 22.58
N CYS A 175 16.76 -9.06 21.68
CA CYS A 175 18.12 -8.60 22.00
C CYS A 175 18.33 -7.08 21.87
N GLN A 176 17.30 -6.34 21.47
CA GLN A 176 17.28 -4.89 21.22
C GLN A 176 18.15 -4.39 20.05
N GLU A 177 18.77 -5.28 19.29
CA GLU A 177 19.56 -4.91 18.11
C GLU A 177 18.71 -4.74 16.85
N ILE A 178 19.26 -4.03 15.88
CA ILE A 178 18.63 -3.77 14.59
C ILE A 178 19.02 -4.88 13.58
N GLY A 179 18.12 -5.19 12.65
CA GLY A 179 18.42 -5.98 11.44
C GLY A 179 17.78 -7.37 11.40
N HIS A 180 17.08 -7.80 12.45
CA HIS A 180 16.39 -9.09 12.48
C HIS A 180 15.17 -9.07 13.39
N LYS A 181 14.26 -10.03 13.21
CA LYS A 181 13.07 -10.18 14.05
C LYS A 181 13.36 -11.12 15.23
N ALA A 182 12.61 -10.95 16.33
CA ALA A 182 12.80 -11.74 17.56
C ALA A 182 12.75 -13.26 17.34
N PHE A 183 11.88 -13.76 16.45
CA PHE A 183 11.78 -15.20 16.15
C PHE A 183 13.00 -15.78 15.43
N GLN A 184 13.86 -14.94 14.85
CA GLN A 184 15.11 -15.34 14.18
C GLN A 184 16.33 -15.06 15.08
N CYS A 185 16.10 -14.53 16.29
CA CYS A 185 17.17 -14.13 17.18
C CYS A 185 17.77 -15.36 17.87
N LYS A 186 19.10 -15.49 17.80
CA LYS A 186 19.88 -16.50 18.52
C LYS A 186 20.59 -15.93 19.75
N LYS A 187 20.43 -14.64 20.02
CA LYS A 187 21.08 -13.93 21.13
C LYS A 187 20.27 -14.09 22.41
N ILE A 188 20.96 -13.89 23.54
CA ILE A 188 20.36 -13.88 24.86
C ILE A 188 19.34 -12.74 24.95
N GLN A 189 18.23 -12.99 25.66
CA GLN A 189 17.20 -11.99 25.89
C GLN A 189 17.77 -10.82 26.70
N LYS A 190 17.58 -9.59 26.19
CA LYS A 190 17.92 -8.33 26.84
C LYS A 190 16.68 -7.51 27.11
N CYS A 191 16.59 -7.00 28.33
CA CYS A 191 15.51 -6.14 28.76
C CYS A 191 15.53 -4.80 28.00
N ALA A 192 14.38 -4.40 27.44
CA ALA A 192 14.24 -3.11 26.74
C ALA A 192 14.30 -1.88 27.67
N LYS A 193 14.15 -2.05 28.99
CA LYS A 193 14.19 -0.96 29.98
C LYS A 193 15.59 -0.73 30.57
N CYS A 194 16.25 -1.78 31.06
CA CYS A 194 17.52 -1.68 31.79
C CYS A 194 18.71 -2.31 31.05
N SER A 195 18.50 -2.85 29.85
CA SER A 195 19.54 -3.47 29.01
C SER A 195 20.25 -4.69 29.62
N THR A 196 19.84 -5.17 30.79
CA THR A 196 20.37 -6.40 31.39
C THR A 196 19.80 -7.66 30.75
N GLU A 197 20.59 -8.71 30.76
CA GLU A 197 20.23 -10.02 30.22
C GLU A 197 19.34 -10.82 31.19
N GLY A 198 18.58 -11.77 30.66
CA GLY A 198 17.88 -12.79 31.45
C GLY A 198 16.44 -12.48 31.85
N HIS A 199 15.88 -11.32 31.46
CA HIS A 199 14.46 -11.03 31.68
C HIS A 199 13.84 -10.14 30.59
N HIS A 200 12.51 -10.20 30.50
CA HIS A 200 11.70 -9.37 29.59
C HIS A 200 11.29 -8.05 30.25
N HIS A 201 11.08 -6.98 29.47
CA HIS A 201 10.75 -5.64 29.99
C HIS A 201 9.47 -5.57 30.84
N SER A 202 8.56 -6.54 30.68
CA SER A 202 7.34 -6.67 31.50
C SER A 202 7.61 -7.19 32.92
N ARG A 203 8.76 -7.84 33.15
CA ARG A 203 9.23 -8.35 34.46
C ARG A 203 10.45 -7.59 34.95
N CYS A 204 10.57 -6.34 34.56
CA CYS A 204 11.69 -5.48 34.90
C CYS A 204 11.28 -4.56 36.03
N ASP A 205 11.98 -4.69 37.15
CA ASP A 205 11.76 -3.90 38.38
C ASP A 205 12.56 -2.59 38.39
N HIS A 206 13.31 -2.30 37.32
CA HIS A 206 14.00 -1.02 37.18
C HIS A 206 13.00 0.08 36.86
N THR A 207 12.95 1.10 37.72
CA THR A 207 12.34 2.38 37.45
C THR A 207 13.27 3.20 36.56
N VAL A 208 12.74 3.67 35.43
CA VAL A 208 13.46 4.63 34.56
C VAL A 208 13.46 5.99 35.29
N PRO A 209 14.60 6.70 35.40
CA PRO A 209 14.67 8.04 35.98
C PRO A 209 13.78 9.05 35.27
#